data_AF-A0A4Y2L1F3-F1
#
_entry.id   AF-A0A4Y2L1F3-F1
#
_cell.length_a   1.000
_cell.length_b   1.000
_cell.length_c   1.000
_cell.angle_alpha   90.00
_cell.angle_beta   90.00
_cell.angle_gamma   90.00
#
_symmetry.space_group_name_H-M   'P 1'
#
loop_
_entity.id
_entity.type
_entity.pdbx_description
1 polymer ?
#
loop_
_entity_poly.entity_id
_entity_poly.type
_entity_poly.pdbx_seq_one_letter_code
_entity_poly.pdbx_strand_id
1 'polypeptide(L)'
;MAGTVDNVLEMITTLHVKSKKVTAKEMEELQAFANKCGFQDTLQLWDIPYYQRLHKEELFNIDDDVIRQYFPLPAVLEGLFSICHKLFDITIKEHQEEVDTWHDDVKFYKIFDATGKEIASFYLDPYSRSPEKIPGTWMEIGRNRSDVIGSDPLAYLIFNFYTPAYGKPSLLSFDDVKLLMKKFGHLLQHSLTTIPYNEVAGLTNLEWDVVNVCPFVMSSFLKNYKTVASLSKHVDSGKAISPELHDQLIKRDLYMTGLRLTEELYLCALDLEMYTGKEFWLNLTKRVWSEYMPFPYEKDAAQPCSFPEIFSDQYPAAYFSNLWAEMIAADVFSAFEEAGLDDEEHLQKIGHRFRDTFLSLGGGCHPGEVFRKFRGRDPSTDALLVSLGLSTKHHSQFKSNMKNI
;
A
#
# COMPACT_ATOMS: atom_id res chain seq x y z
N MET A 1 8.09 -5.66 15.61
CA MET A 1 9.33 -6.00 14.89
C MET A 1 10.48 -5.03 15.18
N ALA A 2 10.25 -3.72 15.25
CA ALA A 2 11.27 -2.69 15.46
C ALA A 2 12.08 -2.88 16.75
N GLY A 3 11.47 -3.46 17.79
CA GLY A 3 12.14 -3.86 19.02
C GLY A 3 12.35 -2.71 20.00
N THR A 4 13.14 -1.69 19.62
CA THR A 4 13.47 -0.55 20.49
C THR A 4 13.14 0.79 19.81
N VAL A 5 12.96 1.85 20.61
CA VAL A 5 12.77 3.22 20.10
C VAL A 5 14.00 3.67 19.30
N ASP A 6 15.20 3.32 19.73
CA ASP A 6 16.45 3.69 19.05
C ASP A 6 16.50 3.18 17.61
N ASN A 7 16.05 1.94 17.36
CA ASN A 7 15.98 1.38 16.01
C ASN A 7 15.02 2.18 15.11
N VAL A 8 13.92 2.69 15.67
CA VAL A 8 12.95 3.51 14.93
C VAL A 8 13.53 4.89 14.63
N LEU A 9 14.18 5.52 15.61
CA LEU A 9 14.85 6.81 15.43
C LEU A 9 15.99 6.72 14.41
N GLU A 10 16.73 5.61 14.39
CA GLU A 10 17.77 5.36 13.39
C GLU A 10 17.18 5.26 11.98
N MET A 11 16.06 4.54 11.81
CA MET A 11 15.32 4.48 10.54
C MET A 11 14.86 5.88 10.10
N ILE A 12 14.20 6.63 11.00
CA ILE A 12 13.71 7.98 10.72
C ILE A 12 14.86 8.90 10.30
N THR A 13 15.95 8.91 11.06
CA THR A 13 17.13 9.75 10.79
C THR A 13 17.76 9.38 9.43
N THR A 14 17.90 8.09 9.16
CA THR A 14 18.50 7.60 7.90
C THR A 14 17.68 8.03 6.69
N LEU A 15 16.35 7.88 6.76
CA LEU A 15 15.45 8.31 5.70
C LEU A 15 15.43 9.84 5.57
N HIS A 16 15.39 10.58 6.67
CA HIS A 16 15.35 12.03 6.70
C HIS A 16 16.57 12.66 6.00
N VAL A 17 17.78 12.17 6.27
CA VAL A 17 19.01 12.65 5.63
C VAL A 17 18.94 12.54 4.10
N LYS A 18 18.27 11.52 3.58
CA LYS A 18 18.10 11.28 2.15
C LYS A 18 16.94 12.09 1.58
N SER A 19 15.78 12.06 2.22
CA SER A 19 14.57 12.75 1.77
C SER A 19 14.77 14.26 1.73
N LYS A 20 15.45 14.85 2.72
CA LYS A 20 15.68 16.31 2.82
C LYS A 20 16.31 16.91 1.56
N LYS A 21 17.28 16.20 0.96
CA LYS A 21 17.94 16.66 -0.28
C LYS A 21 17.00 16.60 -1.48
N VAL A 22 16.16 15.58 -1.56
CA VAL A 22 15.18 15.43 -2.64
C VAL A 22 14.06 16.44 -2.46
N THR A 23 13.52 16.59 -1.26
CA THR A 23 12.50 17.60 -0.93
C THR A 23 12.97 19.01 -1.30
N ALA A 24 14.20 19.39 -0.97
CA ALA A 24 14.73 20.71 -1.34
C ALA A 24 14.69 20.93 -2.86
N LYS A 25 15.09 19.92 -3.65
CA LYS A 25 15.05 19.98 -5.12
C LYS A 25 13.61 20.04 -5.65
N GLU A 26 12.72 19.21 -5.12
CA GLU A 26 11.29 19.21 -5.51
C GLU A 26 10.63 20.56 -5.21
N MET A 27 11.00 21.19 -4.09
CA MET A 27 10.50 22.52 -3.71
C MET A 27 11.04 23.62 -4.63
N GLU A 28 12.31 23.56 -5.04
CA GLU A 28 12.87 24.47 -6.05
C GLU A 28 12.16 24.31 -7.41
N GLU A 29 11.91 23.08 -7.84
CA GLU A 29 11.18 22.77 -9.07
C GLU A 29 9.74 23.30 -9.01
N LEU A 30 9.04 23.11 -7.89
CA LEU A 30 7.68 23.60 -7.69
C LEU A 30 7.62 25.15 -7.64
N GLN A 31 8.60 25.79 -6.98
CA GLN A 31 8.70 27.26 -6.96
C GLN A 31 8.95 27.82 -8.36
N ALA A 32 9.84 27.19 -9.15
CA ALA A 32 10.09 27.60 -10.52
C ALA A 32 8.84 27.48 -11.39
N PHE A 33 8.06 26.40 -11.20
CA PHE A 33 6.77 26.23 -11.85
C PHE A 33 5.76 27.31 -11.43
N ALA A 34 5.64 27.60 -10.13
CA ALA A 34 4.77 28.67 -9.62
C ALA A 34 5.12 30.04 -10.24
N ASN A 35 6.42 30.34 -10.35
CA ASN A 35 6.91 31.57 -10.98
C ASN A 35 6.53 31.64 -12.47
N LYS A 36 6.60 30.51 -13.20
CA LYS A 36 6.14 30.40 -14.59
C LYS A 36 4.64 30.68 -14.72
N CYS A 37 3.85 30.31 -13.72
CA CYS A 37 2.42 30.62 -13.63
C CYS A 37 2.12 32.07 -13.18
N GLY A 38 3.15 32.90 -12.94
CA GLY A 38 3.02 34.30 -12.57
C GLY A 38 3.06 34.57 -11.06
N PHE A 39 3.27 33.56 -10.22
CA PHE A 39 3.51 33.76 -8.78
C PHE A 39 4.82 34.52 -8.57
N GLN A 40 4.84 35.52 -7.67
CA GLN A 40 6.02 36.37 -7.45
C GLN A 40 6.60 36.24 -6.03
N ASP A 41 5.95 35.48 -5.16
CA ASP A 41 6.35 35.29 -3.76
C ASP A 41 7.03 33.93 -3.54
N THR A 42 7.48 33.68 -2.31
CA THR A 42 7.99 32.36 -1.90
C THR A 42 6.82 31.47 -1.50
N LEU A 43 6.76 30.26 -2.05
CA LEU A 43 5.73 29.27 -1.74
C LEU A 43 5.66 29.01 -0.23
N GLN A 44 4.46 29.16 0.32
CA GLN A 44 4.13 28.80 1.68
C GLN A 44 3.41 27.46 1.71
N LEU A 45 3.24 26.88 2.91
CA LEU A 45 2.60 25.58 3.10
C LEU A 45 1.22 25.48 2.43
N TRP A 46 0.42 26.55 2.48
CA TRP A 46 -0.92 26.59 1.89
C TRP A 46 -0.94 26.71 0.36
N ASP A 47 0.18 27.13 -0.26
CA ASP A 47 0.30 27.22 -1.71
C ASP A 47 0.62 25.84 -2.33
N ILE A 48 1.20 24.92 -1.55
CA ILE A 48 1.72 23.65 -2.03
C ILE A 48 0.65 22.79 -2.71
N PRO A 49 -0.52 22.50 -2.10
CA PRO A 49 -1.52 21.65 -2.75
C PRO A 49 -2.02 22.24 -4.08
N TYR A 50 -2.11 23.57 -4.18
CA TYR A 50 -2.56 24.26 -5.38
C TYR A 50 -1.57 24.10 -6.54
N TYR A 51 -0.31 24.49 -6.32
CA TYR A 51 0.72 24.40 -7.36
C TYR A 51 1.11 22.95 -7.66
N GLN A 52 1.06 22.04 -6.67
CA GLN A 52 1.25 20.62 -6.91
C GLN A 52 0.26 20.06 -7.91
N ARG A 53 -1.02 20.38 -7.74
CA ARG A 53 -2.07 19.94 -8.67
C ARG A 53 -1.82 20.46 -10.09
N LEU A 54 -1.57 21.76 -10.23
CA LEU A 54 -1.29 22.38 -11.54
C LEU A 54 -0.03 21.81 -12.21
N HIS A 55 1.04 21.61 -11.46
CA HIS A 55 2.29 21.05 -12.00
C HIS A 55 2.12 19.59 -12.40
N LYS A 56 1.38 18.81 -11.60
CA LYS A 56 1.01 17.43 -11.91
C LYS A 56 0.16 17.34 -13.18
N GLU A 57 -0.79 18.26 -13.36
CA GLU A 57 -1.56 18.38 -14.60
C GLU A 57 -0.66 18.70 -15.81
N GLU A 58 0.27 19.67 -15.70
CA GLU A 58 1.21 20.02 -16.78
C GLU A 58 2.14 18.86 -17.15
N LEU A 59 2.68 18.13 -16.16
CA LEU A 59 3.68 17.08 -16.39
C LEU A 59 3.10 15.80 -16.97
N PHE A 60 1.92 15.38 -16.51
CA PHE A 60 1.40 14.05 -16.79
C PHE A 60 0.20 14.06 -17.74
N ASN A 61 -0.61 15.12 -17.75
CA ASN A 61 -1.80 15.26 -18.58
C ASN A 61 -2.67 13.97 -18.63
N ILE A 62 -2.88 13.35 -17.46
CA ILE A 62 -3.67 12.12 -17.32
C ILE A 62 -5.10 12.52 -16.96
N ASP A 63 -6.05 12.13 -17.80
CA ASP A 63 -7.48 12.24 -17.52
C ASP A 63 -7.94 11.01 -16.71
N ASP A 64 -8.26 11.21 -15.43
CA ASP A 64 -8.69 10.13 -14.54
C ASP A 64 -10.00 9.47 -15.01
N ASP A 65 -10.88 10.18 -15.72
CA ASP A 65 -12.12 9.60 -16.26
C ASP A 65 -11.82 8.64 -17.41
N VAL A 66 -10.79 8.92 -18.22
CA VAL A 66 -10.28 8.00 -19.24
C VAL A 66 -9.63 6.78 -18.57
N ILE A 67 -8.83 6.98 -17.52
CA ILE A 67 -8.18 5.87 -16.81
C ILE A 67 -9.23 4.94 -16.17
N ARG A 68 -10.29 5.48 -15.58
CA ARG A 68 -11.40 4.69 -15.00
C ARG A 68 -12.03 3.74 -16.01
N GLN A 69 -12.10 4.10 -17.29
CA GLN A 69 -12.68 3.23 -18.33
C GLN A 69 -11.92 1.90 -18.48
N TYR A 70 -10.65 1.84 -18.07
CA TYR A 70 -9.83 0.64 -18.13
C TYR A 70 -9.98 -0.29 -16.93
N PHE A 71 -10.60 0.14 -15.83
CA PHE A 71 -10.70 -0.67 -14.61
C PHE A 71 -12.14 -0.96 -14.17
N PRO A 72 -12.95 -1.67 -14.98
CA PRO A 72 -14.18 -2.28 -14.50
C PRO A 72 -13.90 -3.24 -13.34
N LEU A 73 -14.62 -3.10 -12.22
CA LEU A 73 -14.43 -3.95 -11.04
C LEU A 73 -14.41 -5.46 -11.36
N PRO A 74 -15.31 -6.02 -12.21
CA PRO A 74 -15.24 -7.44 -12.57
C PRO A 74 -13.92 -7.86 -13.24
N ALA A 75 -13.37 -7.02 -14.12
CA ALA A 75 -12.10 -7.30 -14.79
C ALA A 75 -10.91 -7.19 -13.83
N VAL A 76 -10.96 -6.23 -12.90
CA VAL A 76 -9.94 -6.08 -11.85
C VAL A 76 -9.93 -7.30 -10.92
N LEU A 77 -11.10 -7.79 -10.50
CA LEU A 77 -11.21 -9.00 -9.67
C LEU A 77 -10.72 -10.25 -10.41
N GLU A 78 -11.09 -10.43 -11.67
CA GLU A 78 -10.63 -11.54 -12.51
C GLU A 78 -9.10 -11.55 -12.64
N GLY A 79 -8.51 -10.40 -12.99
CA GLY A 79 -7.06 -10.25 -13.07
C GLY A 79 -6.36 -10.50 -11.73
N LEU A 80 -6.91 -10.00 -10.63
CA LEU A 80 -6.37 -10.22 -9.29
C LEU A 80 -6.41 -11.70 -8.89
N PHE A 81 -7.51 -12.40 -9.17
CA PHE A 81 -7.60 -13.83 -8.88
C PHE A 81 -6.63 -14.64 -9.73
N SER A 82 -6.41 -14.24 -10.98
CA SER A 82 -5.39 -14.83 -11.86
C SER A 82 -3.98 -14.62 -11.32
N ILE A 83 -3.66 -13.42 -10.82
CA ILE A 83 -2.37 -13.13 -10.15
C ILE A 83 -2.21 -14.03 -8.92
N CYS A 84 -3.24 -14.14 -8.08
CA CYS A 84 -3.18 -14.98 -6.89
C CYS A 84 -3.01 -16.46 -7.24
N HIS A 85 -3.64 -16.93 -8.31
CA HIS A 85 -3.44 -18.28 -8.82
C HIS A 85 -2.00 -18.52 -9.22
N LYS A 86 -1.42 -17.63 -10.04
CA LYS A 86 -0.04 -17.75 -10.51
C LYS A 86 1.00 -17.66 -9.39
N LEU A 87 0.79 -16.79 -8.40
CA LEU A 87 1.78 -16.53 -7.36
C LEU A 87 1.66 -17.49 -6.18
N PHE A 88 0.46 -17.96 -5.86
CA PHE A 88 0.18 -18.65 -4.59
C PHE A 88 -0.46 -20.04 -4.77
N ASP A 89 -0.71 -20.48 -6.01
CA ASP A 89 -1.40 -21.74 -6.35
C ASP A 89 -2.77 -21.87 -5.67
N ILE A 90 -3.52 -20.76 -5.60
CA ILE A 90 -4.90 -20.75 -5.08
C ILE A 90 -5.91 -20.49 -6.18
N THR A 91 -7.13 -21.01 -6.01
CA THR A 91 -8.25 -20.72 -6.91
C THR A 91 -9.35 -20.03 -6.13
N ILE A 92 -9.82 -18.90 -6.63
CA ILE A 92 -10.88 -18.11 -5.98
C ILE A 92 -12.12 -18.19 -6.86
N LYS A 93 -13.26 -18.58 -6.29
CA LYS A 93 -14.52 -18.75 -7.03
C LYS A 93 -15.67 -18.09 -6.29
N GLU A 94 -16.49 -17.36 -7.03
CA GLU A 94 -17.78 -16.87 -6.52
C GLU A 94 -18.68 -18.08 -6.23
N HIS A 95 -19.20 -18.15 -5.02
CA HIS A 95 -20.12 -19.20 -4.62
C HIS A 95 -21.49 -18.96 -5.25
N GLN A 96 -22.06 -19.99 -5.86
CA GLN A 96 -23.26 -19.87 -6.70
C GLN A 96 -24.55 -20.20 -5.95
N GLU A 97 -24.46 -20.87 -4.81
CA GLU A 97 -25.63 -21.20 -3.99
C GLU A 97 -26.00 -20.02 -3.09
N GLU A 98 -27.25 -20.01 -2.63
CA GLU A 98 -27.76 -18.95 -1.77
C GLU A 98 -27.04 -18.99 -0.41
N VAL A 99 -26.46 -17.86 -0.03
CA VAL A 99 -25.79 -17.65 1.26
C VAL A 99 -26.40 -16.41 1.89
N ASP A 100 -26.61 -16.45 3.20
CA ASP A 100 -27.11 -15.29 3.94
C ASP A 100 -26.13 -14.12 3.80
N THR A 101 -26.61 -13.02 3.23
CA THR A 101 -25.92 -11.74 3.12
C THR A 101 -26.76 -10.61 3.73
N TRP A 102 -26.12 -9.49 4.07
CA TRP A 102 -26.82 -8.32 4.61
C TRP A 102 -27.31 -7.35 3.52
N HIS A 103 -26.96 -7.59 2.26
CA HIS A 103 -27.34 -6.75 1.12
C HIS A 103 -27.14 -7.50 -0.21
N ASP A 104 -27.97 -7.24 -1.21
CA ASP A 104 -27.97 -7.94 -2.52
C ASP A 104 -26.67 -7.76 -3.32
N ASP A 105 -25.98 -6.63 -3.12
CA ASP A 105 -24.68 -6.35 -3.75
C ASP A 105 -23.50 -7.14 -3.14
N VAL A 106 -23.71 -7.82 -2.01
CA VAL A 106 -22.66 -8.56 -1.31
C VAL A 106 -22.46 -9.91 -1.98
N LYS A 107 -21.23 -10.20 -2.36
CA LYS A 107 -20.84 -11.47 -2.99
C LYS A 107 -20.06 -12.34 -2.04
N PHE A 108 -20.21 -13.65 -2.14
CA PHE A 108 -19.48 -14.62 -1.35
C PHE A 108 -18.50 -15.42 -2.21
N TYR A 109 -17.27 -15.55 -1.76
CA TYR A 109 -16.19 -16.23 -2.47
C TYR A 109 -15.57 -17.31 -1.61
N LYS A 110 -15.19 -18.41 -2.26
CA LYS A 110 -14.41 -19.51 -1.67
C LYS A 110 -13.01 -19.55 -2.25
N ILE A 111 -12.04 -19.88 -1.42
CA ILE A 111 -10.63 -20.03 -1.77
C ILE A 111 -10.26 -21.51 -1.66
N PHE A 112 -9.69 -22.05 -2.72
CA PHE A 112 -9.24 -23.44 -2.82
C PHE A 112 -7.74 -23.52 -3.00
N ASP A 113 -7.10 -24.50 -2.37
CA ASP A 113 -5.68 -24.80 -2.60
C ASP A 113 -5.45 -25.57 -3.92
N ALA A 114 -4.18 -25.87 -4.21
CA ALA A 114 -3.77 -26.62 -5.39
C ALA A 114 -4.37 -28.05 -5.49
N THR A 115 -4.82 -28.62 -4.36
CA THR A 115 -5.48 -29.94 -4.32
C THR A 115 -6.98 -29.85 -4.58
N GLY A 116 -7.53 -28.63 -4.63
CA GLY A 116 -8.96 -28.38 -4.75
C GLY A 116 -9.70 -28.39 -3.41
N LYS A 117 -8.98 -28.44 -2.27
CA LYS A 117 -9.58 -28.35 -0.94
C LYS A 117 -9.94 -26.89 -0.64
N GLU A 118 -11.14 -26.65 -0.13
CA GLU A 118 -11.52 -25.34 0.42
C GLU A 118 -10.64 -25.03 1.65
N ILE A 119 -10.02 -23.85 1.65
CA ILE A 119 -9.12 -23.41 2.73
C ILE A 119 -9.57 -22.12 3.41
N ALA A 120 -10.42 -21.32 2.76
CA ALA A 120 -10.95 -20.08 3.32
C ALA A 120 -12.16 -19.59 2.51
N SER A 121 -12.88 -18.64 3.09
CA SER A 121 -13.97 -17.93 2.41
C SER A 121 -13.97 -16.44 2.76
N PHE A 122 -14.60 -15.62 1.93
CA PHE A 122 -14.81 -14.20 2.25
C PHE A 122 -16.05 -13.60 1.58
N TYR A 123 -16.61 -12.58 2.23
CA TYR A 123 -17.61 -11.71 1.63
C TYR A 123 -16.94 -10.48 1.01
N LEU A 124 -17.44 -10.01 -0.13
CA LEU A 124 -17.08 -8.76 -0.76
C LEU A 124 -18.30 -7.84 -0.76
N ASP A 125 -18.19 -6.68 -0.11
CA ASP A 125 -19.19 -5.62 -0.12
C ASP A 125 -18.60 -4.37 -0.80
N PRO A 126 -18.73 -4.23 -2.13
CA PRO A 126 -17.89 -3.33 -2.92
C PRO A 126 -18.40 -1.88 -2.97
N TYR A 127 -19.70 -1.65 -2.86
CA TYR A 127 -20.29 -0.36 -3.26
C TYR A 127 -20.65 0.53 -2.08
N SER A 128 -20.61 1.83 -2.33
CA SER A 128 -21.10 2.86 -1.41
C SER A 128 -22.62 2.85 -1.32
N ARG A 129 -23.13 2.99 -0.09
CA ARG A 129 -24.58 3.05 0.20
C ARG A 129 -24.82 4.03 1.35
N SER A 130 -24.93 5.32 1.04
CA SER A 130 -25.17 6.34 2.06
C SER A 130 -26.67 6.48 2.37
N PRO A 131 -27.10 6.57 3.64
CA PRO A 131 -26.29 6.61 4.86
C PRO A 131 -26.08 5.25 5.54
N GLU A 132 -26.59 4.17 4.95
CA GLU A 132 -26.70 2.83 5.56
C GLU A 132 -25.35 2.13 5.80
N LYS A 133 -24.32 2.49 5.02
CA LYS A 133 -22.97 1.94 5.09
C LYS A 133 -21.97 3.02 5.48
N ILE A 134 -21.12 2.70 6.46
CA ILE A 134 -20.06 3.58 6.96
C ILE A 134 -19.04 3.82 5.83
N PRO A 135 -18.57 5.07 5.62
CA PRO A 135 -17.54 5.36 4.64
C PRO A 135 -16.20 4.71 5.01
N GLY A 136 -15.31 4.58 4.03
CA GLY A 136 -13.97 4.01 4.21
C GLY A 136 -13.81 2.65 3.56
N THR A 137 -12.73 1.96 3.89
CA THR A 137 -12.43 0.64 3.31
C THR A 137 -11.58 -0.16 4.29
N TRP A 138 -11.97 -1.41 4.55
CA TRP A 138 -11.30 -2.28 5.49
C TRP A 138 -11.45 -3.75 5.12
N MET A 139 -10.60 -4.58 5.72
CA MET A 139 -10.78 -6.02 5.78
C MET A 139 -11.06 -6.33 7.24
N GLU A 140 -12.12 -7.08 7.53
CA GLU A 140 -12.48 -7.49 8.88
C GLU A 140 -12.41 -9.01 9.03
N ILE A 141 -11.92 -9.47 10.17
CA ILE A 141 -11.86 -10.88 10.51
C ILE A 141 -13.27 -11.33 10.92
N GLY A 142 -13.86 -12.26 10.16
CA GLY A 142 -15.11 -12.92 10.56
C GLY A 142 -14.86 -14.14 11.43
N ARG A 143 -13.89 -14.97 11.03
CA ARG A 143 -13.49 -16.16 11.77
C ARG A 143 -12.03 -16.47 11.48
N ASN A 144 -11.28 -16.84 12.50
CA ASN A 144 -9.91 -17.30 12.37
C ASN A 144 -9.83 -18.79 12.03
N ARG A 145 -8.69 -19.20 11.46
CA ARG A 145 -8.34 -20.62 11.35
C ARG A 145 -8.14 -21.21 12.74
N SER A 146 -8.68 -22.41 12.98
CA SER A 146 -8.33 -23.20 14.15
C SER A 146 -8.61 -24.68 13.95
N ASP A 147 -7.60 -25.52 14.15
CA ASP A 147 -7.77 -26.97 14.10
C ASP A 147 -8.48 -27.49 15.37
N VAL A 148 -8.37 -26.76 16.49
CA VAL A 148 -8.97 -27.12 17.78
C VAL A 148 -10.50 -27.11 17.71
N ILE A 149 -11.07 -26.09 17.07
CA ILE A 149 -12.52 -25.96 16.87
C ILE A 149 -12.97 -26.34 15.46
N GLY A 150 -12.05 -26.75 14.59
CA GLY A 150 -12.33 -27.16 13.21
C GLY A 150 -12.87 -26.03 12.34
N SER A 151 -12.33 -24.82 12.46
CA SER A 151 -12.77 -23.65 11.70
C SER A 151 -11.77 -23.22 10.63
N ASP A 152 -12.28 -22.99 9.42
CA ASP A 152 -11.53 -22.32 8.35
C ASP A 152 -11.71 -20.79 8.42
N PRO A 153 -10.71 -19.99 7.97
CA PRO A 153 -10.80 -18.54 7.87
C PRO A 153 -12.04 -18.04 7.13
N LEU A 154 -12.68 -17.03 7.72
CA LEU A 154 -13.71 -16.21 7.10
C LEU A 154 -13.35 -14.74 7.25
N ALA A 155 -13.50 -13.96 6.19
CA ALA A 155 -13.24 -12.52 6.21
C ALA A 155 -14.34 -11.71 5.53
N TYR A 156 -14.37 -10.42 5.81
CA TYR A 156 -15.22 -9.44 5.17
C TYR A 156 -14.35 -8.38 4.49
N LEU A 157 -14.51 -8.21 3.19
CA LEU A 157 -13.77 -7.24 2.41
C LEU A 157 -14.73 -6.11 1.98
N ILE A 158 -14.58 -4.95 2.60
CA ILE A 158 -15.54 -3.85 2.51
C ILE A 158 -14.92 -2.65 1.80
N PHE A 159 -15.54 -2.19 0.71
CA PHE A 159 -15.16 -0.99 -0.04
C PHE A 159 -16.35 -0.02 -0.16
N ASN A 160 -16.11 1.18 -0.67
CA ASN A 160 -17.15 2.18 -0.96
C ASN A 160 -17.02 2.72 -2.39
N PHE A 161 -16.85 1.82 -3.37
CA PHE A 161 -16.78 2.20 -4.78
C PHE A 161 -18.12 2.78 -5.28
N TYR A 162 -18.08 3.51 -6.39
CA TYR A 162 -19.29 3.96 -7.05
C TYR A 162 -20.14 2.76 -7.49
N THR A 163 -21.44 2.82 -7.25
CA THR A 163 -22.38 1.77 -7.66
C THR A 163 -22.42 1.65 -9.19
N PRO A 164 -22.60 0.44 -9.75
CA PRO A 164 -22.91 0.25 -11.16
C PRO A 164 -24.12 1.11 -11.58
N ALA A 165 -24.06 1.73 -12.75
CA ALA A 165 -25.12 2.61 -13.23
C ALA A 165 -25.28 2.49 -14.75
N TYR A 166 -26.51 2.67 -15.23
CA TYR A 166 -26.84 2.70 -16.67
C TYR A 166 -26.32 1.48 -17.47
N GLY A 167 -26.34 0.29 -16.86
CA GLY A 167 -25.86 -0.96 -17.47
C GLY A 167 -24.34 -1.07 -17.57
N LYS A 168 -23.57 -0.15 -16.97
CA LYS A 168 -22.11 -0.21 -16.87
C LYS A 168 -21.68 -0.70 -15.48
N PRO A 169 -20.59 -1.50 -15.39
CA PRO A 169 -20.02 -1.90 -14.12
C PRO A 169 -19.42 -0.69 -13.36
N SER A 170 -19.13 -0.90 -12.07
CA SER A 170 -18.34 0.08 -11.30
C SER A 170 -16.96 0.26 -11.93
N LEU A 171 -16.57 1.51 -12.19
CA LEU A 171 -15.30 1.88 -12.80
C LEU A 171 -14.36 2.46 -11.76
N LEU A 172 -13.29 1.73 -11.49
CA LEU A 172 -12.32 2.06 -10.45
C LEU A 172 -11.31 3.09 -10.96
N SER A 173 -10.95 4.05 -10.11
CA SER A 173 -9.73 4.82 -10.33
C SER A 173 -8.48 3.94 -10.12
N PHE A 174 -7.31 4.39 -10.55
CA PHE A 174 -6.07 3.67 -10.26
C PHE A 174 -5.79 3.57 -8.75
N ASP A 175 -6.19 4.57 -7.97
CA ASP A 175 -6.07 4.54 -6.51
C ASP A 175 -7.05 3.55 -5.87
N ASP A 176 -8.27 3.40 -6.43
CA ASP A 176 -9.21 2.35 -6.01
C ASP A 176 -8.63 0.95 -6.28
N VAL A 177 -7.98 0.74 -7.43
CA VAL A 177 -7.28 -0.52 -7.74
C VAL A 177 -6.15 -0.76 -6.73
N LYS A 178 -5.33 0.26 -6.44
CA LYS A 178 -4.27 0.18 -5.42
C LYS A 178 -4.82 -0.17 -4.05
N LEU A 179 -5.92 0.45 -3.65
CA LEU A 179 -6.59 0.17 -2.38
C LEU A 179 -7.14 -1.26 -2.34
N LEU A 180 -7.72 -1.74 -3.44
CA LEU A 180 -8.18 -3.12 -3.58
C LEU A 180 -7.01 -4.10 -3.40
N MET A 181 -5.88 -3.88 -4.08
CA MET A 181 -4.67 -4.70 -3.91
C MET A 181 -4.20 -4.74 -2.45
N LYS A 182 -4.18 -3.58 -1.76
CA LYS A 182 -3.77 -3.49 -0.35
C LYS A 182 -4.69 -4.33 0.54
N LYS A 183 -6.01 -4.17 0.43
CA LYS A 183 -6.96 -4.89 1.28
C LYS A 183 -7.00 -6.38 0.96
N PHE A 184 -6.76 -6.75 -0.30
CA PHE A 184 -6.58 -8.13 -0.67
C PHE A 184 -5.31 -8.75 -0.06
N GLY A 185 -4.24 -7.97 0.15
CA GLY A 185 -3.06 -8.41 0.89
C GLY A 185 -3.37 -8.83 2.33
N HIS A 186 -4.23 -8.08 3.04
CA HIS A 186 -4.72 -8.51 4.35
C HIS A 186 -5.57 -9.77 4.26
N LEU A 187 -6.50 -9.83 3.29
CA LEU A 187 -7.34 -11.00 3.06
C LEU A 187 -6.50 -12.27 2.83
N LEU A 188 -5.46 -12.18 2.00
CA LEU A 188 -4.55 -13.29 1.70
C LEU A 188 -3.79 -13.75 2.95
N GLN A 189 -3.27 -12.82 3.75
CA GLN A 189 -2.55 -13.16 4.98
C GLN A 189 -3.45 -13.81 6.02
N HIS A 190 -4.72 -13.38 6.11
CA HIS A 190 -5.72 -14.04 6.93
C HIS A 190 -6.09 -15.43 6.42
N SER A 191 -6.32 -15.55 5.11
CA SER A 191 -6.90 -16.74 4.48
C SER A 191 -5.90 -17.87 4.28
N LEU A 192 -4.62 -17.56 4.03
CA LEU A 192 -3.61 -18.57 3.68
C LEU A 192 -2.77 -19.01 4.89
N THR A 193 -3.16 -18.61 6.09
CA THR A 193 -2.47 -19.01 7.32
C THR A 193 -2.49 -20.52 7.52
N THR A 194 -1.34 -21.09 7.88
CA THR A 194 -1.19 -22.50 8.27
C THR A 194 -1.02 -22.68 9.77
N ILE A 195 -1.20 -21.62 10.55
CA ILE A 195 -1.20 -21.66 12.01
C ILE A 195 -2.53 -22.24 12.53
N PRO A 196 -2.50 -23.32 13.34
CA PRO A 196 -3.71 -24.05 13.74
C PRO A 196 -4.37 -23.47 15.00
N TYR A 197 -3.77 -22.45 15.61
CA TYR A 197 -4.23 -21.83 16.86
C TYR A 197 -4.81 -20.45 16.58
N ASN A 198 -6.07 -20.25 16.99
CA ASN A 198 -6.84 -19.04 16.75
C ASN A 198 -6.10 -17.77 17.21
N GLU A 199 -5.45 -17.86 18.36
CA GLU A 199 -4.77 -16.77 19.08
C GLU A 199 -3.61 -16.16 18.30
N VAL A 200 -3.11 -16.84 17.26
CA VAL A 200 -1.95 -16.45 16.47
C VAL A 200 -2.13 -16.73 14.96
N ALA A 201 -3.34 -17.08 14.54
CA ALA A 201 -3.64 -17.38 13.14
C ALA A 201 -3.97 -16.12 12.34
N GLY A 202 -3.56 -16.13 11.06
CA GLY A 202 -3.88 -15.06 10.12
C GLY A 202 -3.28 -13.74 10.54
N LEU A 203 -4.16 -12.76 10.82
CA LEU A 203 -3.77 -11.42 11.28
C LEU A 203 -3.73 -11.27 12.80
N THR A 204 -4.02 -12.33 13.55
CA THR A 204 -4.09 -12.27 15.02
C THR A 204 -2.69 -12.31 15.62
N ASN A 205 -2.44 -11.43 16.60
CA ASN A 205 -1.17 -11.32 17.33
C ASN A 205 0.06 -11.09 16.43
N LEU A 206 -0.14 -10.43 15.29
CA LEU A 206 0.94 -9.84 14.51
C LEU A 206 1.39 -8.53 15.17
N GLU A 207 2.69 -8.30 15.23
CA GLU A 207 3.23 -7.03 15.65
C GLU A 207 2.75 -5.89 14.73
N TRP A 208 2.31 -4.80 15.34
CA TRP A 208 1.59 -3.72 14.65
C TRP A 208 2.38 -3.10 13.49
N ASP A 209 3.70 -3.02 13.65
CA ASP A 209 4.66 -2.48 12.68
C ASP A 209 4.91 -3.37 11.46
N VAL A 210 4.25 -4.53 11.35
CA VAL A 210 4.32 -5.41 10.16
C VAL A 210 2.97 -5.76 9.55
N VAL A 211 1.87 -5.37 10.18
CA VAL A 211 0.50 -5.72 9.71
C VAL A 211 0.26 -5.27 8.26
N ASN A 212 0.91 -4.20 7.83
CA ASN A 212 0.76 -3.65 6.48
C ASN A 212 1.78 -4.15 5.45
N VAL A 213 2.68 -5.08 5.79
CA VAL A 213 3.69 -5.60 4.85
C VAL A 213 3.03 -6.28 3.64
N CYS A 214 2.14 -7.24 3.87
CA CYS A 214 1.45 -7.96 2.78
C CYS A 214 0.61 -7.03 1.88
N PRO A 215 -0.20 -6.11 2.44
CA PRO A 215 -0.85 -5.05 1.66
C PRO A 215 0.09 -4.26 0.74
N PHE A 216 1.22 -3.79 1.27
CA PHE A 216 2.16 -2.99 0.49
C PHE A 216 2.85 -3.80 -0.61
N VAL A 217 3.22 -5.06 -0.32
CA VAL A 217 3.76 -5.99 -1.34
C VAL A 217 2.75 -6.18 -2.46
N MET A 218 1.49 -6.49 -2.14
CA MET A 218 0.44 -6.68 -3.15
C MET A 218 0.26 -5.42 -4.01
N SER A 219 0.21 -4.23 -3.39
CA SER A 219 0.07 -3.00 -4.15
C SER A 219 1.30 -2.65 -5.01
N SER A 220 2.50 -3.13 -4.64
CA SER A 220 3.73 -2.90 -5.40
C SER A 220 3.74 -3.61 -6.75
N PHE A 221 2.97 -4.68 -6.93
CA PHE A 221 2.80 -5.31 -8.23
C PHE A 221 2.19 -4.38 -9.29
N LEU A 222 1.50 -3.30 -8.89
CA LEU A 222 1.00 -2.29 -9.84
C LEU A 222 2.14 -1.52 -10.54
N LYS A 223 3.38 -1.57 -10.02
CA LYS A 223 4.57 -1.05 -10.72
C LYS A 223 4.92 -1.86 -11.97
N ASN A 224 4.40 -3.09 -12.09
CA ASN A 224 4.62 -3.94 -13.25
C ASN A 224 3.49 -3.79 -14.28
N TYR A 225 3.85 -3.44 -15.52
CA TYR A 225 2.88 -3.27 -16.60
C TYR A 225 2.02 -4.52 -16.85
N LYS A 226 2.61 -5.73 -16.89
CA LYS A 226 1.85 -6.96 -17.15
C LYS A 226 0.77 -7.21 -16.11
N THR A 227 1.07 -6.90 -14.84
CA THR A 227 0.09 -6.95 -13.75
C THR A 227 -1.06 -6.00 -14.04
N VAL A 228 -0.77 -4.71 -14.26
CA VAL A 228 -1.83 -3.72 -14.53
C VAL A 228 -2.61 -4.04 -15.80
N ALA A 229 -1.94 -4.50 -16.85
CA ALA A 229 -2.57 -4.94 -18.09
C ALA A 229 -3.57 -6.07 -17.83
N SER A 230 -3.22 -7.05 -16.98
CA SER A 230 -4.12 -8.15 -16.59
C SER A 230 -5.31 -7.71 -15.73
N LEU A 231 -5.19 -6.60 -15.01
CA LEU A 231 -6.27 -5.98 -14.23
C LEU A 231 -7.14 -5.04 -15.08
N SER A 232 -6.72 -4.74 -16.31
CA SER A 232 -7.32 -3.70 -17.14
C SER A 232 -8.07 -4.26 -18.34
N LYS A 233 -9.23 -3.68 -18.61
CA LYS A 233 -10.04 -3.96 -19.79
C LYS A 233 -10.96 -2.78 -20.06
N HIS A 234 -10.67 -2.01 -21.11
CA HIS A 234 -11.47 -0.86 -21.49
C HIS A 234 -12.93 -1.26 -21.73
N VAL A 235 -13.89 -0.57 -21.10
CA VAL A 235 -15.32 -0.92 -21.16
C VAL A 235 -15.87 -1.12 -22.57
N ASP A 236 -15.53 -0.21 -23.51
CA ASP A 236 -16.05 -0.28 -24.88
C ASP A 236 -15.19 -1.13 -25.81
N SER A 237 -13.86 -0.93 -25.80
CA SER A 237 -12.96 -1.59 -26.76
C SER A 237 -12.44 -2.96 -26.33
N GLY A 238 -12.55 -3.30 -25.03
CA GLY A 238 -12.00 -4.52 -24.45
C GLY A 238 -10.47 -4.58 -24.39
N LYS A 239 -9.76 -3.51 -24.76
CA LYS A 239 -8.28 -3.44 -24.75
C LYS A 239 -7.74 -3.16 -23.36
N ALA A 240 -6.58 -3.72 -23.04
CA ALA A 240 -5.82 -3.32 -21.86
C ALA A 240 -5.32 -1.87 -21.96
N ILE A 241 -4.97 -1.29 -20.81
CA ILE A 241 -4.25 -0.01 -20.76
C ILE A 241 -2.91 -0.11 -21.51
N SER A 242 -2.45 0.97 -22.13
CA SER A 242 -1.17 0.94 -22.84
C SER A 242 0.02 1.04 -21.89
N PRO A 243 1.21 0.53 -22.29
CA PRO A 243 2.44 0.70 -21.52
C PRO A 243 2.76 2.16 -21.22
N GLU A 244 2.51 3.06 -22.17
CA GLU A 244 2.82 4.49 -22.04
C GLU A 244 1.94 5.15 -20.97
N LEU A 245 0.64 4.83 -20.95
CA LEU A 245 -0.28 5.32 -19.92
C LEU A 245 0.08 4.73 -18.54
N HIS A 246 0.48 3.47 -18.48
CA HIS A 246 0.97 2.85 -17.23
C HIS A 246 2.23 3.57 -16.71
N ASP A 247 3.23 3.79 -17.56
CA ASP A 247 4.45 4.51 -17.19
C ASP A 247 4.14 5.93 -16.67
N GLN A 248 3.19 6.62 -17.31
CA GLN A 248 2.72 7.93 -16.85
C GLN A 248 2.06 7.85 -15.46
N LEU A 249 1.22 6.84 -15.20
CA LEU A 249 0.61 6.60 -13.89
C LEU A 249 1.67 6.36 -12.80
N ILE A 250 2.70 5.57 -13.10
CA ILE A 250 3.79 5.30 -12.14
C ILE A 250 4.61 6.57 -11.86
N LYS A 251 4.97 7.34 -12.90
CA LYS A 251 5.68 8.62 -12.71
C LYS A 251 4.83 9.62 -11.92
N ARG A 252 3.52 9.64 -12.17
CA ARG A 252 2.55 10.47 -11.44
C ARG A 252 2.45 10.09 -9.96
N ASP A 253 2.56 8.80 -9.64
CA ASP A 253 2.55 8.30 -8.26
C ASP A 253 3.83 8.66 -7.48
N LEU A 254 4.97 8.66 -8.19
CA LEU A 254 6.28 9.02 -7.65
C LEU A 254 6.52 10.53 -7.56
N TYR A 255 5.62 11.35 -8.10
CA TYR A 255 5.72 12.80 -8.06
C TYR A 255 5.70 13.32 -6.61
N MET A 256 6.69 14.17 -6.28
CA MET A 256 6.89 14.79 -4.97
C MET A 256 6.91 13.79 -3.79
N THR A 257 7.46 12.61 -4.02
CA THR A 257 7.64 11.59 -2.97
C THR A 257 8.66 12.00 -1.92
N GLY A 258 9.62 12.88 -2.26
CA GLY A 258 10.55 13.42 -1.28
C GLY A 258 9.84 14.24 -0.21
N LEU A 259 9.01 15.22 -0.60
CA LEU A 259 8.20 16.00 0.33
C LEU A 259 7.24 15.12 1.13
N ARG A 260 6.53 14.20 0.47
CA ARG A 260 5.60 13.27 1.14
C ARG A 260 6.29 12.42 2.21
N LEU A 261 7.47 11.86 1.90
CA LEU A 261 8.25 11.10 2.87
C LEU A 261 8.72 12.00 4.04
N THR A 262 9.11 13.24 3.77
CA THR A 262 9.50 14.20 4.81
C THR A 262 8.33 14.54 5.75
N GLU A 263 7.11 14.68 5.23
CA GLU A 263 5.89 14.86 6.03
C GLU A 263 5.58 13.63 6.90
N GLU A 264 5.66 12.42 6.35
CA GLU A 264 5.47 11.18 7.13
C GLU A 264 6.52 11.02 8.22
N LEU A 265 7.79 11.33 7.93
CA LEU A 265 8.87 11.29 8.91
C LEU A 265 8.66 12.30 10.04
N TYR A 266 8.18 13.51 9.72
CA TYR A 266 7.79 14.50 10.72
C TYR A 266 6.73 13.94 11.68
N LEU A 267 5.68 13.31 11.13
CA LEU A 267 4.60 12.73 11.94
C LEU A 267 5.08 11.56 12.81
N CYS A 268 5.95 10.69 12.26
CA CYS A 268 6.57 9.60 13.00
C CYS A 268 7.43 10.11 14.17
N ALA A 269 8.26 11.13 13.93
CA ALA A 269 9.11 11.73 14.96
C ALA A 269 8.26 12.43 16.02
N LEU A 270 7.25 13.19 15.61
CA LEU A 270 6.35 13.90 16.50
C LEU A 270 5.63 12.95 17.47
N ASP A 271 5.08 11.85 16.96
CA ASP A 271 4.45 10.80 17.76
C ASP A 271 5.40 10.24 18.82
N LEU A 272 6.56 9.71 18.41
CA LEU A 272 7.52 9.11 19.32
C LEU A 272 8.00 10.10 20.39
N GLU A 273 8.29 11.33 20.00
CA GLU A 273 8.75 12.36 20.93
C GLU A 273 7.66 12.80 21.91
N MET A 274 6.39 12.82 21.51
CA MET A 274 5.28 13.10 22.44
C MET A 274 5.15 12.05 23.53
N TYR A 275 5.39 10.77 23.19
CA TYR A 275 5.26 9.65 24.12
C TYR A 275 6.52 9.33 24.93
N THR A 276 7.67 9.87 24.54
CA THR A 276 8.95 9.68 25.25
C THR A 276 9.45 10.94 25.95
N GLY A 277 9.03 12.11 25.48
CA GLY A 277 9.41 13.42 25.98
C GLY A 277 8.62 13.87 27.20
N LYS A 278 9.11 14.95 27.83
CA LYS A 278 8.44 15.66 28.95
C LYS A 278 8.19 17.14 28.64
N GLU A 279 8.53 17.57 27.43
CA GLU A 279 8.38 18.93 26.96
C GLU A 279 6.90 19.27 26.75
N PHE A 280 6.50 20.53 26.95
CA PHE A 280 5.15 20.96 26.60
C PHE A 280 4.95 20.82 25.08
N TRP A 281 3.84 20.19 24.68
CA TRP A 281 3.60 19.74 23.30
C TRP A 281 3.91 20.81 22.25
N LEU A 282 3.58 22.08 22.49
CA LEU A 282 3.78 23.15 21.51
C LEU A 282 5.27 23.43 21.23
N ASN A 283 6.12 23.37 22.26
CA ASN A 283 7.56 23.59 22.08
C ASN A 283 8.19 22.41 21.34
N LEU A 284 7.78 21.19 21.71
CA LEU A 284 8.18 19.96 21.03
C LEU A 284 7.79 20.00 19.55
N THR A 285 6.54 20.31 19.24
CA THR A 285 6.05 20.38 17.85
C THR A 285 6.84 21.40 17.03
N LYS A 286 7.14 22.59 17.59
CA LYS A 286 7.96 23.60 16.89
C LYS A 286 9.37 23.12 16.59
N ARG A 287 10.00 22.45 17.56
CA ARG A 287 11.36 21.90 17.41
C ARG A 287 11.38 20.82 16.33
N VAL A 288 10.50 19.83 16.44
CA VAL A 288 10.40 18.74 15.46
C VAL A 288 10.06 19.30 14.08
N TRP A 289 9.09 20.22 13.96
CA TRP A 289 8.77 20.85 12.67
C TRP A 289 9.98 21.48 12.00
N SER A 290 10.78 22.24 12.75
CA SER A 290 11.95 22.95 12.20
C SER A 290 13.06 22.02 11.68
N GLU A 291 13.09 20.77 12.12
CA GLU A 291 14.06 19.78 11.68
C GLU A 291 13.67 19.17 10.33
N TYR A 292 12.38 18.83 10.18
CA TYR A 292 11.85 18.08 9.06
C TYR A 292 11.30 18.97 7.94
N MET A 293 10.43 19.93 8.28
CA MET A 293 9.63 20.65 7.30
C MET A 293 10.44 21.79 6.66
N PRO A 294 10.31 22.02 5.34
CA PRO A 294 11.02 23.10 4.63
C PRO A 294 10.37 24.48 4.83
N PHE A 295 9.36 24.59 5.70
CA PHE A 295 8.56 25.79 5.92
C PHE A 295 8.74 26.31 7.35
N PRO A 296 8.59 27.62 7.60
CA PRO A 296 8.48 28.13 8.96
C PRO A 296 7.27 27.51 9.68
N TYR A 297 7.35 27.39 11.00
CA TYR A 297 6.20 26.96 11.80
C TYR A 297 5.20 28.09 11.94
N GLU A 298 3.95 27.85 11.55
CA GLU A 298 2.89 28.84 11.65
C GLU A 298 2.50 29.11 13.11
N LYS A 299 2.33 30.39 13.45
CA LYS A 299 2.11 30.83 14.85
C LYS A 299 0.90 30.16 15.49
N ASP A 300 -0.18 30.01 14.72
CA ASP A 300 -1.47 29.50 15.17
C ASP A 300 -1.66 28.01 14.81
N ALA A 301 -0.61 27.34 14.31
CA ALA A 301 -0.67 25.90 14.05
C ALA A 301 -0.78 25.12 15.36
N ALA A 302 -1.69 24.15 15.37
CA ALA A 302 -1.92 23.22 16.45
C ALA A 302 -2.13 21.81 15.91
N GLN A 303 -1.28 21.39 14.97
CA GLN A 303 -1.39 20.11 14.25
C GLN A 303 -1.57 18.88 15.16
N PRO A 304 -0.96 18.78 16.37
CA PRO A 304 -1.26 17.67 17.29
C PRO A 304 -2.74 17.58 17.69
N CYS A 305 -3.45 18.70 17.80
CA CYS A 305 -4.88 18.71 18.14
C CYS A 305 -5.77 18.13 17.02
N SER A 306 -5.21 17.88 15.83
CA SER A 306 -5.87 17.26 14.68
C SER A 306 -5.15 15.98 14.25
N PHE A 307 -4.52 15.25 15.19
CA PHE A 307 -3.76 14.04 14.91
C PHE A 307 -4.41 12.79 15.56
N PRO A 308 -5.61 12.36 15.08
CA PRO A 308 -6.41 11.32 15.72
C PRO A 308 -5.68 9.98 15.83
N GLU A 309 -4.80 9.65 14.87
CA GLU A 309 -4.08 8.38 14.80
C GLU A 309 -3.37 8.04 16.11
N ILE A 310 -2.77 9.05 16.75
CA ILE A 310 -1.96 8.89 17.97
C ILE A 310 -2.72 9.23 19.24
N PHE A 311 -3.92 9.83 19.17
CA PHE A 311 -4.67 10.28 20.35
C PHE A 311 -6.01 9.55 20.56
N SER A 312 -6.70 9.17 19.49
CA SER A 312 -8.03 8.56 19.54
C SER A 312 -8.10 7.19 18.86
N ASP A 313 -7.09 6.82 18.08
CA ASP A 313 -7.08 5.59 17.29
C ASP A 313 -5.99 4.62 17.80
N GLN A 314 -5.50 3.74 16.92
CA GLN A 314 -4.72 2.55 17.30
C GLN A 314 -3.19 2.74 17.16
N TYR A 315 -2.69 3.96 17.01
CA TYR A 315 -1.26 4.22 16.74
C TYR A 315 -0.51 5.10 17.77
N PRO A 316 -0.86 5.17 19.07
CA PRO A 316 -0.06 5.93 20.04
C PRO A 316 1.35 5.34 20.17
N ALA A 317 2.39 6.15 19.97
CA ALA A 317 3.79 5.74 19.91
C ALA A 317 4.08 4.65 18.85
N ALA A 318 3.23 4.57 17.82
CA ALA A 318 3.28 3.55 16.79
C ALA A 318 2.95 4.09 15.39
N TYR A 319 2.88 5.41 15.18
CA TYR A 319 2.58 6.00 13.87
C TYR A 319 3.58 5.56 12.79
N PHE A 320 4.85 5.36 13.19
CA PHE A 320 5.92 4.83 12.32
C PHE A 320 5.64 3.46 11.72
N SER A 321 4.67 2.70 12.26
CA SER A 321 4.35 1.33 11.84
C SER A 321 4.06 1.22 10.35
N ASN A 322 3.40 2.21 9.76
CA ASN A 322 3.10 2.21 8.33
C ASN A 322 4.38 2.35 7.50
N LEU A 323 5.24 3.32 7.81
CA LEU A 323 6.50 3.53 7.11
C LEU A 323 7.46 2.35 7.30
N TRP A 324 7.46 1.75 8.50
CA TRP A 324 8.24 0.55 8.81
C TRP A 324 7.79 -0.65 7.97
N ALA A 325 6.48 -0.89 7.91
CA ALA A 325 5.90 -1.94 7.08
C ALA A 325 6.16 -1.69 5.58
N GLU A 326 6.08 -0.44 5.11
CA GLU A 326 6.37 -0.06 3.73
C GLU A 326 7.84 -0.32 3.38
N MET A 327 8.77 0.02 4.29
CA MET A 327 10.20 -0.30 4.14
C MET A 327 10.43 -1.80 3.98
N ILE A 328 9.83 -2.61 4.85
CA ILE A 328 9.94 -4.07 4.77
C ILE A 328 9.35 -4.57 3.45
N ALA A 329 8.17 -4.08 3.09
CA ALA A 329 7.47 -4.48 1.87
C ALA A 329 8.27 -4.13 0.60
N ALA A 330 8.93 -2.97 0.57
CA ALA A 330 9.81 -2.60 -0.54
C ALA A 330 10.98 -3.59 -0.71
N ASP A 331 11.57 -4.05 0.40
CA ASP A 331 12.66 -5.04 0.37
C ASP A 331 12.16 -6.45 0.02
N VAL A 332 10.95 -6.81 0.47
CA VAL A 332 10.28 -8.04 0.04
C VAL A 332 10.00 -8.00 -1.46
N PHE A 333 9.48 -6.88 -1.96
CA PHE A 333 9.17 -6.70 -3.38
C PHE A 333 10.43 -6.68 -4.25
N SER A 334 11.55 -6.16 -3.75
CA SER A 334 12.83 -6.20 -4.46
C SER A 334 13.26 -7.64 -4.80
N ALA A 335 12.89 -8.64 -4.01
CA ALA A 335 13.16 -10.03 -4.33
C ALA A 335 12.38 -10.53 -5.57
N PHE A 336 11.18 -10.00 -5.82
CA PHE A 336 10.44 -10.27 -7.05
C PHE A 336 11.06 -9.53 -8.24
N GLU A 337 11.57 -8.31 -8.04
CA GLU A 337 12.30 -7.55 -9.06
C GLU A 337 13.63 -8.23 -9.45
N GLU A 338 14.39 -8.71 -8.45
CA GLU A 338 15.65 -9.46 -8.61
C GLU A 338 15.44 -10.77 -9.40
N ALA A 339 14.29 -11.43 -9.21
CA ALA A 339 13.92 -12.63 -9.95
C ALA A 339 13.54 -12.35 -11.42
N GLY A 340 13.25 -11.10 -11.76
CA GLY A 340 12.74 -10.68 -13.06
C GLY A 340 11.23 -10.83 -13.14
N LEU A 341 10.53 -9.69 -13.19
CA LEU A 341 9.05 -9.66 -13.22
C LEU A 341 8.44 -10.23 -14.51
N ASP A 342 9.27 -10.55 -15.50
CA ASP A 342 8.87 -11.17 -16.76
C ASP A 342 9.11 -12.69 -16.80
N ASP A 343 9.82 -13.24 -15.81
CA ASP A 343 10.14 -14.66 -15.69
C ASP A 343 9.08 -15.35 -14.80
N GLU A 344 8.07 -15.94 -15.43
CA GLU A 344 6.93 -16.54 -14.71
C GLU A 344 7.37 -17.67 -13.76
N GLU A 345 8.38 -18.47 -14.12
CA GLU A 345 8.83 -19.60 -13.30
C GLU A 345 9.54 -19.11 -12.02
N HIS A 346 10.45 -18.15 -12.15
CA HIS A 346 11.10 -17.57 -10.98
C HIS A 346 10.13 -16.75 -10.14
N LEU A 347 9.21 -16.01 -10.77
CA LEU A 347 8.20 -15.24 -10.07
C LEU A 347 7.28 -16.15 -9.22
N GLN A 348 6.86 -17.29 -9.77
CA GLN A 348 6.09 -18.30 -9.03
C GLN A 348 6.88 -18.86 -7.85
N LYS A 349 8.18 -19.18 -8.02
CA LYS A 349 9.03 -19.64 -6.91
C LYS A 349 9.11 -18.61 -5.78
N ILE A 350 9.27 -17.32 -6.10
CA ILE A 350 9.28 -16.25 -5.09
C ILE A 350 7.89 -16.08 -4.47
N GLY A 351 6.82 -16.19 -5.27
CA GLY A 351 5.43 -16.16 -4.82
C GLY A 351 5.12 -17.26 -3.80
N HIS A 352 5.53 -18.51 -4.07
CA HIS A 352 5.40 -19.63 -3.12
C HIS A 352 6.17 -19.36 -1.85
N ARG A 353 7.40 -18.84 -1.94
CA ARG A 353 8.17 -18.48 -0.75
C ARG A 353 7.46 -17.38 0.06
N PHE A 354 6.85 -16.40 -0.59
CA PHE A 354 6.08 -15.33 0.08
C PHE A 354 4.83 -15.91 0.76
N ARG A 355 4.10 -16.81 0.08
CA ARG A 355 2.97 -17.55 0.63
C ARG A 355 3.38 -18.34 1.87
N ASP A 356 4.42 -19.15 1.76
CA ASP A 356 4.86 -20.08 2.80
C ASP A 356 5.52 -19.37 4.00
N THR A 357 5.78 -18.06 3.89
CA THR A 357 6.32 -17.22 4.96
C THR A 357 5.29 -16.18 5.43
N PHE A 358 5.20 -15.04 4.75
CA PHE A 358 4.40 -13.89 5.15
C PHE A 358 2.90 -14.17 5.23
N LEU A 359 2.35 -14.96 4.31
CA LEU A 359 0.92 -15.26 4.29
C LEU A 359 0.54 -16.46 5.18
N SER A 360 1.50 -17.31 5.52
CA SER A 360 1.26 -18.60 6.18
C SER A 360 1.47 -18.55 7.70
N LEU A 361 2.51 -17.85 8.17
CA LEU A 361 3.02 -18.02 9.54
C LEU A 361 2.29 -17.20 10.63
N GLY A 362 1.40 -16.29 10.24
CA GLY A 362 0.60 -15.46 11.16
C GLY A 362 1.40 -14.83 12.30
N GLY A 363 0.78 -14.65 13.46
CA GLY A 363 1.44 -14.27 14.71
C GLY A 363 2.19 -15.42 15.42
N GLY A 364 2.32 -16.58 14.77
CA GLY A 364 2.99 -17.76 15.33
C GLY A 364 4.51 -17.76 15.15
N CYS A 365 5.05 -16.81 14.38
CA CYS A 365 6.48 -16.66 14.11
C CYS A 365 6.85 -15.18 14.20
N HIS A 366 7.94 -14.86 14.90
CA HIS A 366 8.38 -13.48 15.03
C HIS A 366 8.68 -12.87 13.64
N PRO A 367 8.20 -11.65 13.30
CA PRO A 367 8.27 -11.11 11.94
C PRO A 367 9.69 -10.97 11.39
N GLY A 368 10.67 -10.69 12.25
CA GLY A 368 12.08 -10.68 11.84
C GLY A 368 12.57 -12.06 11.39
N GLU A 369 12.06 -13.14 11.96
CA GLU A 369 12.33 -14.50 11.49
C GLU A 369 11.60 -14.80 10.18
N VAL A 370 10.32 -14.40 10.05
CA VAL A 370 9.55 -14.51 8.80
C VAL A 370 10.31 -13.83 7.65
N PHE A 371 10.79 -12.61 7.88
CA PHE A 371 11.58 -11.86 6.92
C PHE A 371 12.86 -12.60 6.53
N ARG A 372 13.63 -13.11 7.50
CA ARG A 372 14.87 -13.86 7.22
C ARG A 372 14.60 -15.17 6.49
N LYS A 373 13.50 -15.89 6.78
CA LYS A 373 13.10 -17.07 6.01
C LYS A 373 12.82 -16.72 4.55
N PHE A 374 12.27 -15.54 4.28
CA PHE A 374 11.99 -15.08 2.92
C PHE A 374 13.22 -14.49 2.20
N ARG A 375 13.92 -13.52 2.81
CA ARG A 375 15.04 -12.78 2.20
C ARG A 375 16.41 -13.41 2.41
N GLY A 376 16.60 -14.22 3.44
CA GLY A 376 17.90 -14.75 3.84
C GLY A 376 18.82 -13.76 4.59
N ARG A 377 18.32 -12.55 4.91
CA ARG A 377 19.03 -11.48 5.62
C ARG A 377 18.06 -10.60 6.39
N ASP A 378 18.57 -9.60 7.12
CA ASP A 378 17.75 -8.55 7.75
C ASP A 378 17.27 -7.48 6.75
N PRO A 379 16.20 -6.72 7.08
CA PRO A 379 15.65 -5.68 6.22
C PRO A 379 16.62 -4.51 5.98
N SER A 380 16.46 -3.85 4.83
CA SER A 380 17.26 -2.69 4.44
C SER A 380 16.39 -1.45 4.16
N THR A 381 16.77 -0.32 4.75
CA THR A 381 16.17 1.01 4.46
C THR A 381 16.40 1.45 3.01
N ASP A 382 17.48 0.97 2.36
CA ASP A 382 17.81 1.35 0.98
C ASP A 382 16.73 0.91 -0.01
N ALA A 383 16.01 -0.19 0.26
CA ALA A 383 14.95 -0.68 -0.61
C ALA A 383 13.79 0.31 -0.72
N LEU A 384 13.36 0.91 0.41
CA LEU A 384 12.32 1.94 0.41
C LEU A 384 12.71 3.13 -0.46
N LEU A 385 13.93 3.65 -0.28
CA LEU A 385 14.44 4.81 -1.02
C LEU A 385 14.50 4.54 -2.53
N VAL A 386 14.90 3.34 -2.94
CA VAL A 386 14.85 2.95 -4.35
C VAL A 386 13.41 2.85 -4.84
N SER A 387 12.52 2.26 -4.04
CA SER A 387 11.12 2.07 -4.42
C SER A 387 10.35 3.38 -4.59
N LEU A 388 10.78 4.44 -3.88
CA LEU A 388 10.26 5.80 -3.95
C LEU A 388 11.00 6.66 -4.99
N GLY A 389 11.99 6.12 -5.71
CA GLY A 389 12.77 6.89 -6.70
C GLY A 389 13.77 7.89 -6.08
N LEU A 390 14.03 7.81 -4.78
CA LEU A 390 14.91 8.72 -4.03
C LEU A 390 16.39 8.28 -4.03
N SER A 391 16.68 7.07 -4.52
CA SER A 391 18.04 6.51 -4.62
C SER A 391 18.22 5.71 -5.91
N THR A 392 19.40 5.83 -6.52
CA THR A 392 19.75 5.15 -7.78
C THR A 392 20.61 3.90 -7.59
N LYS A 393 20.93 3.51 -6.35
CA LYS A 393 21.93 2.46 -6.05
C LYS A 393 21.66 1.08 -6.67
N HIS A 394 20.43 0.77 -7.11
CA HIS A 394 20.10 -0.49 -7.81
C HIS A 394 19.85 -0.33 -9.33
N HIS A 395 19.86 0.89 -9.88
CA HIS A 395 19.58 1.12 -11.30
C HIS A 395 20.75 0.81 -12.25
N SER A 396 21.93 0.44 -11.74
CA SER A 396 23.10 0.12 -12.57
C SER A 396 23.07 -1.28 -13.20
N GLN A 397 22.17 -2.19 -12.77
CA GLN A 397 21.97 -3.49 -13.44
C GLN A 397 20.79 -3.52 -14.42
N PHE A 398 19.83 -2.60 -14.32
CA PHE A 398 18.63 -2.60 -15.17
C PHE A 398 18.76 -1.79 -16.48
N LYS A 399 19.82 -1.00 -16.66
CA LYS A 399 20.05 -0.22 -17.88
C LYS A 399 20.54 -1.03 -19.10
N SER A 400 20.76 -2.35 -19.00
CA SER A 400 21.21 -3.12 -20.17
C SER A 400 20.09 -3.48 -21.16
N ASN A 401 18.81 -3.41 -20.77
CA ASN A 401 17.71 -3.90 -21.61
C ASN A 401 16.89 -2.81 -22.34
N MET A 402 17.24 -1.52 -22.21
CA MET A 402 16.58 -0.42 -22.94
C MET A 402 17.49 0.24 -24.00
N LYS A 403 18.56 -0.42 -24.44
CA LYS A 403 19.45 0.09 -25.50
C LYS A 403 19.34 -0.60 -26.85
N ASN A 404 18.44 -1.57 -27.02
CA ASN A 404 18.24 -2.25 -28.31
C ASN A 404 16.74 -2.46 -28.61
N ILE A 405 16.01 -1.37 -28.88
CA ILE A 405 14.89 -1.34 -29.84
C ILE A 405 14.93 0.01 -30.56
#